data_AF-A0A6J1LWE3-F1
#
_entry.id   AF-A0A6J1LWE3-F1
#
_cell.length_a   1.000
_cell.length_b   1.000
_cell.length_c   1.000
_cell.angle_alpha   90.00
_cell.angle_beta   90.00
_cell.angle_gamma   90.00
#
_symmetry.space_group_name_H-M   'P 1'
#
loop_
_entity.id
_entity.type
_entity.pdbx_description
1 polymer ?
#
loop_
_entity_poly.entity_id
_entity_poly.type
_entity_poly.pdbx_seq_one_letter_code
_entity_poly.pdbx_strand_id
1 'polypeptide(L)'
;MLKLQEQMLVNSKRQSEINERRVKHMYKTQEELRQRFIDVNSFIKDCGDKKRIAEKAINDEMALHEELSEDIKNFKTSISELTTFREALKGTVEELQPYEKVLEEVVSVSDIFVSPKDCMDRCDALMLAQVEISKLENKKLQEIEEMRQHMVKITNEAALTVLGLKNDLSKLERSYHESRDKCIKWEKILSHTKDVISASYLERERNIGAINALYILLCRRRGSISDAPSLGIAGELDFIKEELLILNELLKEFDNANKSNGKSQRMENMEAYC
;
A
#
# COMPACT_ATOMS: atom_id res chain seq x y z
N MET A 1 -24.87 -130.97 97.45
CA MET A 1 -24.43 -129.55 97.43
C MET A 1 -23.35 -129.30 96.38
N LEU A 2 -22.24 -130.06 96.34
CA LEU A 2 -21.16 -129.86 95.35
C LEU A 2 -21.60 -129.99 93.87
N LYS A 3 -22.44 -130.98 93.52
CA LYS A 3 -22.94 -131.19 92.14
C LYS A 3 -23.78 -130.02 91.59
N LEU A 4 -24.51 -129.30 92.45
CA LEU A 4 -25.39 -128.20 92.02
C LEU A 4 -24.61 -126.92 91.76
N GLN A 5 -23.58 -126.66 92.58
CA GLN A 5 -22.65 -125.54 92.38
C GLN A 5 -21.82 -125.73 91.10
N GLU A 6 -21.41 -126.95 90.82
CA GLU A 6 -20.71 -127.31 89.57
C GLU A 6 -21.62 -127.14 88.34
N GLN A 7 -22.89 -127.54 88.42
CA GLN A 7 -23.89 -127.31 87.38
C GLN A 7 -24.22 -125.82 87.16
N MET A 8 -24.30 -125.00 88.23
CA MET A 8 -24.48 -123.56 88.11
C MET A 8 -23.27 -122.85 87.52
N LEU A 9 -22.05 -123.31 87.83
CA LEU A 9 -20.82 -122.77 87.26
C LEU A 9 -20.68 -123.16 85.78
N VAL A 10 -21.04 -124.39 85.42
CA VAL A 10 -21.12 -124.85 84.02
C VAL A 10 -22.20 -124.08 83.24
N ASN A 11 -23.39 -123.88 83.80
CA ASN A 11 -24.44 -123.09 83.15
C ASN A 11 -24.10 -121.60 83.06
N SER A 12 -23.44 -121.02 84.07
CA SER A 12 -22.95 -119.64 84.04
C SER A 12 -21.84 -119.46 83.01
N LYS A 13 -20.88 -120.40 82.91
CA LYS A 13 -19.88 -120.42 81.84
C LYS A 13 -20.52 -120.55 80.46
N ARG A 14 -21.49 -121.45 80.29
CA ARG A 14 -22.22 -121.64 79.03
C ARG A 14 -23.03 -120.40 78.64
N GLN A 15 -23.68 -119.74 79.61
CA GLN A 15 -24.41 -118.49 79.39
C GLN A 15 -23.47 -117.33 79.09
N SER A 16 -22.30 -117.27 79.74
CA SER A 16 -21.24 -116.30 79.45
C SER A 16 -20.68 -116.49 78.05
N GLU A 17 -20.42 -117.73 77.61
CA GLU A 17 -20.00 -118.03 76.24
C GLU A 17 -21.06 -117.68 75.20
N ILE A 18 -22.34 -117.93 75.47
CA ILE A 18 -23.44 -117.55 74.57
C ILE A 18 -23.55 -116.02 74.50
N ASN A 19 -23.47 -115.32 75.63
CA ASN A 19 -23.48 -113.86 75.67
C ASN A 19 -22.24 -113.26 74.99
N GLU A 20 -21.05 -113.85 75.17
CA GLU A 20 -19.82 -113.43 74.50
C GLU A 20 -19.93 -113.61 72.99
N ARG A 21 -20.51 -114.73 72.51
CA ARG A 21 -20.81 -114.94 71.08
C ARG A 21 -21.82 -113.92 70.56
N ARG A 22 -22.86 -113.60 71.34
CA ARG A 22 -23.88 -112.60 70.98
C ARG A 22 -23.29 -111.20 70.88
N VAL A 23 -22.44 -110.82 71.83
CA VAL A 23 -21.73 -109.54 71.86
C VAL A 23 -20.74 -109.47 70.70
N LYS A 24 -19.96 -110.52 70.43
CA LYS A 24 -19.07 -110.60 69.25
C LYS A 24 -19.84 -110.50 67.94
N HIS A 25 -20.99 -111.17 67.83
CA HIS A 25 -21.84 -111.07 66.64
C HIS A 25 -22.39 -109.66 66.48
N MET A 26 -22.89 -109.04 67.54
CA MET A 26 -23.39 -107.67 67.52
C MET A 26 -22.30 -106.66 67.11
N TYR A 27 -21.09 -106.78 67.63
CA TYR A 27 -19.95 -105.95 67.21
C TYR A 27 -19.57 -106.20 65.75
N LYS A 28 -19.62 -107.45 65.28
CA LYS A 28 -19.37 -107.77 63.86
C LYS A 28 -20.41 -107.15 62.94
N THR A 29 -21.70 -107.28 63.27
CA THR A 29 -22.78 -106.68 62.48
C THR A 29 -22.73 -105.15 62.53
N GLN A 30 -22.37 -104.56 63.67
CA GLN A 30 -22.14 -103.11 63.80
C GLN A 30 -20.99 -102.64 62.92
N GLU A 31 -19.90 -103.40 62.83
CA GLU A 31 -18.76 -103.07 61.98
C GLU A 31 -19.11 -103.21 60.48
N GLU A 32 -19.85 -104.25 60.10
CA GLU A 32 -20.37 -104.40 58.73
C GLU A 32 -21.31 -103.25 58.32
N LEU A 33 -22.17 -102.79 59.23
CA LEU A 33 -23.03 -101.62 59.02
C LEU A 33 -22.22 -100.33 58.90
N ARG A 34 -21.17 -100.15 59.72
CA ARG A 34 -20.28 -99.00 59.60
C ARG A 34 -19.52 -98.99 58.28
N GLN A 35 -19.01 -100.14 57.85
CA GLN A 35 -18.31 -100.25 56.58
C GLN A 35 -19.24 -99.91 55.42
N ARG A 36 -20.47 -100.46 55.39
CA ARG A 36 -21.46 -100.10 54.37
C ARG A 36 -21.85 -98.62 54.41
N PHE A 37 -21.92 -98.01 55.59
CA PHE A 37 -22.20 -96.59 55.71
C PHE A 37 -21.06 -95.74 55.15
N ILE A 38 -19.80 -96.12 55.41
CA ILE A 38 -18.62 -95.48 54.82
C ILE A 38 -18.65 -95.65 53.29
N ASP A 39 -18.95 -96.84 52.79
CA ASP A 39 -19.01 -97.13 51.35
C ASP A 39 -20.11 -96.28 50.67
N VAL A 40 -21.32 -96.23 51.24
CA VAL A 40 -22.42 -95.42 50.71
C VAL A 40 -22.10 -93.92 50.79
N ASN A 41 -21.54 -93.44 51.90
CA ASN A 41 -21.16 -92.04 52.02
C ASN A 41 -20.03 -91.67 51.04
N SER A 42 -19.05 -92.56 50.84
CA SER A 42 -18.00 -92.38 49.83
C SER A 42 -18.57 -92.36 48.41
N PHE A 43 -19.55 -93.22 48.11
CA PHE A 43 -20.22 -93.26 46.83
C PHE A 43 -21.05 -92.00 46.55
N ILE A 44 -21.78 -91.48 47.55
CA ILE A 44 -22.54 -90.22 47.43
C ILE A 44 -21.57 -89.06 47.19
N LYS A 45 -20.44 -89.04 47.91
CA LYS A 45 -19.41 -88.01 47.73
C LYS A 45 -18.79 -88.09 46.34
N ASP A 46 -18.41 -89.27 45.87
CA ASP A 46 -17.87 -89.47 44.51
C ASP A 46 -18.87 -89.11 43.42
N CYS A 47 -20.16 -89.42 43.60
CA CYS A 47 -21.21 -88.99 42.69
C CYS A 47 -21.36 -87.46 42.68
N GLY A 48 -21.30 -86.82 43.86
CA GLY A 48 -21.31 -85.37 44.00
C GLY A 48 -20.12 -84.70 43.32
N ASP A 49 -18.91 -85.25 43.52
CA ASP A 49 -17.68 -84.75 42.92
C ASP A 49 -17.69 -84.94 41.40
N LYS A 50 -18.13 -86.10 40.89
CA LYS A 50 -18.30 -86.33 39.44
C LYS A 50 -19.33 -85.39 38.82
N LYS A 51 -20.46 -85.15 39.51
CA LYS A 51 -21.47 -84.19 39.07
C LYS A 51 -20.88 -82.78 39.00
N ARG A 52 -20.15 -82.35 40.03
CA ARG A 52 -19.49 -81.04 40.05
C ARG A 52 -18.44 -80.89 38.94
N ILE A 53 -17.66 -81.94 38.67
CA ILE A 53 -16.69 -81.95 37.56
C ILE A 53 -17.40 -81.83 36.22
N ALA A 54 -18.48 -82.59 36.01
CA ALA A 54 -19.27 -82.52 34.79
C ALA A 54 -19.93 -81.15 34.61
N GLU A 55 -20.52 -80.58 35.66
CA GLU A 55 -21.09 -79.23 35.64
C GLU A 55 -20.03 -78.17 35.32
N LYS A 56 -18.84 -78.29 35.90
CA LYS A 56 -17.72 -77.39 35.57
C LYS A 56 -17.31 -77.52 34.10
N ALA A 57 -17.14 -78.74 33.60
CA ALA A 57 -16.78 -78.97 32.20
C ALA A 57 -17.85 -78.43 31.23
N ILE A 58 -19.14 -78.60 31.57
CA ILE A 58 -20.24 -78.03 30.78
C ILE A 58 -20.17 -76.50 30.78
N ASN A 59 -19.94 -75.87 31.92
CA ASN A 59 -19.85 -74.41 31.99
C ASN A 59 -18.63 -73.88 31.22
N ASP A 60 -17.48 -74.55 31.33
CA ASP A 60 -16.25 -74.17 30.62
C ASP A 60 -16.45 -74.31 29.09
N GLU A 61 -17.10 -75.39 28.63
CA GLU A 61 -17.46 -75.58 27.20
C GLU A 61 -18.51 -74.57 26.72
N MET A 62 -19.51 -74.24 27.55
CA MET A 62 -20.50 -73.21 27.21
C MET A 62 -19.85 -71.83 27.05
N ALA A 63 -18.94 -71.46 27.96
CA ALA A 63 -18.21 -70.20 27.86
C ALA A 63 -17.33 -70.14 26.60
N LEU A 64 -16.61 -71.24 26.30
CA LEU A 64 -15.82 -71.34 25.07
C LEU A 64 -16.70 -71.24 23.81
N HIS A 65 -17.87 -71.87 23.83
CA HIS A 65 -18.80 -71.80 22.71
C HIS A 65 -19.37 -70.39 22.53
N GLU A 66 -19.62 -69.65 23.61
CA GLU A 66 -20.05 -68.25 23.54
C GLU A 66 -18.97 -67.36 22.92
N GLU A 67 -17.73 -67.45 23.40
CA GLU A 67 -16.57 -66.72 22.87
C GLU A 67 -16.37 -67.02 21.37
N LEU A 68 -16.33 -68.30 21.00
CA LEU A 68 -16.13 -68.70 19.62
C LEU A 68 -17.29 -68.24 18.70
N SER A 69 -18.52 -68.21 19.23
CA SER A 69 -19.70 -67.74 18.49
C SER A 69 -19.67 -66.22 18.29
N GLU A 70 -19.13 -65.46 19.25
CA GLU A 70 -18.87 -64.03 19.12
C GLU A 70 -17.79 -63.76 18.07
N ASP A 71 -16.68 -64.49 18.13
CA ASP A 71 -15.61 -64.41 17.13
C ASP A 71 -16.09 -64.74 15.72
N ILE A 72 -16.91 -65.79 15.56
CA ILE A 72 -17.51 -66.13 14.27
C ILE A 72 -18.39 -64.98 13.75
N LYS A 73 -19.14 -64.30 14.62
CA LYS A 73 -19.93 -63.13 14.21
C LYS A 73 -19.02 -61.98 13.76
N ASN A 74 -17.96 -61.69 14.52
CA ASN A 74 -16.99 -60.65 14.20
C ASN A 74 -16.28 -60.93 12.87
N PHE A 75 -15.84 -62.17 12.63
CA PHE A 75 -15.25 -62.53 11.34
C PHE A 75 -16.27 -62.44 10.21
N LYS A 76 -17.53 -62.79 10.45
CA LYS A 76 -18.58 -62.67 9.43
C LYS A 76 -18.87 -61.22 9.07
N THR A 77 -18.89 -60.31 10.05
CA THR A 77 -19.04 -58.87 9.78
C THR A 77 -17.83 -58.33 9.04
N SER A 78 -16.60 -58.63 9.48
CA SER A 78 -15.39 -58.21 8.77
C SER A 78 -15.31 -58.75 7.34
N ILE A 79 -15.70 -60.00 7.10
CA ILE A 79 -15.79 -60.56 5.74
C ILE A 79 -16.80 -59.77 4.91
N SER A 80 -17.97 -59.43 5.48
CA SER A 80 -18.97 -58.65 4.74
C SER A 80 -18.47 -57.25 4.38
N GLU A 81 -17.78 -56.57 5.28
CA GLU A 81 -17.18 -55.24 5.04
C GLU A 81 -16.06 -55.30 3.98
N LEU A 82 -15.20 -56.31 4.06
CA LEU A 82 -14.16 -56.50 3.05
C LEU A 82 -14.75 -56.86 1.68
N THR A 83 -15.88 -57.57 1.65
CA THR A 83 -16.56 -57.92 0.41
C THR A 83 -17.19 -56.68 -0.23
N THR A 84 -17.86 -55.83 0.55
CA THR A 84 -18.42 -54.57 0.02
C THR A 84 -17.32 -53.61 -0.42
N PHE A 85 -16.21 -53.51 0.32
CA PHE A 85 -15.05 -52.72 -0.09
C PHE A 85 -14.43 -53.25 -1.38
N ARG A 86 -14.30 -54.57 -1.53
CA ARG A 86 -13.83 -55.20 -2.77
C ARG A 86 -14.75 -54.91 -3.94
N GLU A 87 -16.07 -54.99 -3.75
CA GLU A 87 -17.05 -54.66 -4.78
C GLU A 87 -16.96 -53.19 -5.19
N ALA A 88 -16.81 -52.28 -4.23
CA ALA A 88 -16.59 -50.86 -4.50
C ALA A 88 -15.29 -50.62 -5.30
N LEU A 89 -14.18 -51.24 -4.89
CA LEU A 89 -12.91 -51.17 -5.62
C LEU A 89 -13.01 -51.77 -7.03
N LYS A 90 -13.76 -52.87 -7.18
CA LYS A 90 -13.96 -53.46 -8.50
C LYS A 90 -14.77 -52.52 -9.39
N GLY A 91 -15.80 -51.86 -8.85
CA GLY A 91 -16.56 -50.84 -9.54
C GLY A 91 -15.69 -49.66 -9.98
N THR A 92 -14.84 -49.13 -9.10
CA THR A 92 -13.94 -48.03 -9.47
C THR A 92 -12.89 -48.44 -10.49
N VAL A 93 -12.39 -49.67 -10.44
CA VAL A 93 -11.48 -50.21 -11.47
C VAL A 93 -12.20 -50.34 -12.82
N GLU A 94 -13.45 -50.83 -12.84
CA GLU A 94 -14.27 -50.92 -14.06
C GLU A 94 -14.55 -49.53 -14.65
N GLU A 95 -14.80 -48.51 -13.82
CA GLU A 95 -14.96 -47.11 -14.25
C GLU A 95 -13.66 -46.52 -14.81
N LEU A 96 -12.50 -46.90 -14.26
CA LEU A 96 -11.20 -46.38 -14.67
C LEU A 96 -10.60 -47.11 -15.89
N GLN A 97 -11.05 -48.33 -16.17
CA GLN A 97 -10.57 -49.17 -17.27
C GLN A 97 -10.61 -48.51 -18.67
N PRO A 98 -11.63 -47.71 -19.05
CA PRO A 98 -11.62 -47.01 -20.33
C PRO A 98 -10.49 -45.99 -20.45
N TYR A 99 -10.16 -45.29 -19.37
CA TYR A 99 -9.08 -44.31 -19.36
C TYR A 99 -7.71 -44.98 -19.46
N GLU A 100 -7.53 -46.13 -18.82
CA GLU A 100 -6.32 -46.95 -18.96
C GLU A 100 -6.12 -47.40 -20.42
N LYS A 101 -7.20 -47.88 -21.09
CA LYS A 101 -7.13 -48.23 -22.52
C LYS A 101 -6.74 -47.05 -23.40
N VAL A 102 -7.31 -45.87 -23.15
CA VAL A 102 -6.94 -44.65 -23.89
C VAL A 102 -5.47 -44.29 -23.66
N LEU A 103 -4.95 -44.41 -22.43
CA LEU A 103 -3.54 -44.18 -22.13
C LEU A 103 -2.63 -45.20 -22.83
N GLU A 104 -3.00 -46.48 -22.86
CA GLU A 104 -2.28 -47.50 -23.61
C GLU A 104 -2.30 -47.23 -25.13
N GLU A 105 -3.44 -46.82 -25.68
CA GLU A 105 -3.55 -46.41 -27.08
C GLU A 105 -2.67 -45.20 -27.39
N VAL A 106 -2.67 -44.17 -26.55
CA VAL A 106 -1.83 -42.97 -26.71
C VAL A 106 -0.34 -43.33 -26.65
N VAL A 107 0.07 -44.19 -25.72
CA VAL A 107 1.46 -44.69 -25.64
C VAL A 107 1.82 -45.52 -26.87
N SER A 108 0.88 -46.28 -27.43
CA SER A 108 1.13 -47.08 -28.64
C SER A 108 1.25 -46.25 -29.91
N VAL A 109 0.56 -45.10 -29.99
CA VAL A 109 0.56 -44.21 -31.15
C VAL A 109 1.72 -43.22 -31.11
N SER A 110 2.15 -42.82 -29.90
CA SER A 110 3.18 -41.81 -29.70
C SER A 110 4.47 -42.45 -29.20
N ASP A 111 5.53 -42.40 -30.01
CA ASP A 111 6.92 -42.74 -29.62
C ASP A 111 7.50 -41.82 -28.51
N ILE A 112 6.76 -40.80 -28.08
CA ILE A 112 7.20 -39.82 -27.09
C ILE A 112 7.13 -40.38 -25.66
N PHE A 113 6.25 -41.37 -25.43
CA PHE A 113 5.99 -41.96 -24.11
C PHE A 113 6.41 -43.42 -24.08
N VAL A 114 7.18 -43.80 -23.06
CA VAL A 114 7.66 -45.19 -22.92
C VAL A 114 6.66 -46.06 -22.16
N SER A 115 5.86 -45.46 -21.29
CA SER A 115 4.89 -46.13 -20.44
C SER A 115 3.71 -45.20 -20.12
N PRO A 116 2.50 -45.73 -19.84
CA PRO A 116 1.40 -44.92 -19.30
C PRO A 116 1.79 -44.11 -18.06
N LYS A 117 2.69 -44.64 -17.22
CA LYS A 117 3.24 -43.91 -16.06
C LYS A 117 4.11 -42.72 -16.46
N ASP A 118 4.98 -42.87 -17.47
CA ASP A 118 5.80 -41.77 -17.99
C ASP A 118 4.92 -40.67 -18.60
N CYS A 119 3.80 -41.04 -19.23
CA CYS A 119 2.80 -40.07 -19.68
C CYS A 119 2.17 -39.30 -18.51
N MET A 120 1.77 -39.98 -17.44
CA MET A 120 1.20 -39.34 -16.25
C MET A 120 2.23 -38.43 -15.55
N ASP A 121 3.44 -38.93 -15.30
CA ASP A 121 4.49 -38.18 -14.59
C ASP A 121 4.88 -36.90 -15.35
N ARG A 122 4.94 -36.96 -16.69
CA ARG A 122 5.19 -35.77 -17.51
C ARG A 122 4.02 -34.79 -17.50
N CYS A 123 2.78 -35.28 -17.56
CA CYS A 123 1.59 -34.44 -17.42
C CYS A 123 1.57 -33.74 -16.06
N ASP A 124 1.90 -34.45 -14.98
CA ASP A 124 2.00 -33.89 -13.63
C ASP A 124 3.10 -32.83 -13.55
N ALA A 125 4.28 -33.11 -14.11
CA ALA A 125 5.37 -32.14 -14.19
C ALA A 125 4.97 -30.89 -15.01
N LEU A 126 4.26 -31.06 -16.13
CA LEU A 126 3.74 -29.97 -16.95
C LEU A 126 2.69 -29.15 -16.20
N MET A 127 1.78 -29.80 -15.48
CA MET A 127 0.77 -29.13 -14.65
C MET A 127 1.42 -28.33 -13.53
N LEU A 128 2.43 -28.89 -12.84
CA LEU A 128 3.20 -28.17 -11.83
C LEU A 128 3.96 -26.98 -12.42
N ALA A 129 4.65 -27.19 -13.54
CA ALA A 129 5.35 -26.13 -14.26
C ALA A 129 4.39 -25.02 -14.70
N GLN A 130 3.20 -25.36 -15.20
CA GLN A 130 2.18 -24.40 -15.58
C GLN A 130 1.74 -23.55 -14.38
N VAL A 131 1.51 -24.17 -13.22
CA VAL A 131 1.16 -23.45 -11.98
C VAL A 131 2.29 -22.50 -11.55
N GLU A 132 3.55 -22.93 -11.65
CA GLU A 132 4.70 -22.09 -11.33
C GLU A 132 4.86 -20.92 -12.31
N ILE A 133 4.70 -21.18 -13.61
CA ILE A 133 4.76 -20.14 -14.66
C ILE A 133 3.65 -19.11 -14.44
N SER A 134 2.40 -19.54 -14.22
CA SER A 134 1.29 -18.61 -13.96
C SER A 134 1.51 -17.78 -12.69
N LYS A 135 2.11 -18.36 -11.64
CA LYS A 135 2.49 -17.61 -10.43
C LYS A 135 3.56 -16.57 -10.74
N LEU A 136 4.57 -16.92 -11.53
CA LEU A 136 5.65 -16.01 -11.90
C LEU A 136 5.14 -14.89 -12.83
N GLU A 137 4.29 -15.22 -13.79
CA GLU A 137 3.63 -14.27 -14.68
C GLU A 137 2.80 -13.25 -13.90
N ASN A 138 1.97 -13.72 -12.96
CA ASN A 138 1.19 -12.83 -12.10
C ASN A 138 2.08 -11.89 -11.27
N LYS A 139 3.21 -12.38 -10.73
CA LYS A 139 4.17 -11.53 -10.03
C LYS A 139 4.78 -10.48 -10.97
N LYS A 140 5.16 -10.87 -12.19
CA LYS A 140 5.72 -9.94 -13.17
C LYS A 140 4.71 -8.89 -13.63
N LEU A 141 3.44 -9.26 -13.77
CA LEU A 141 2.36 -8.31 -14.06
C LEU A 141 2.16 -7.32 -12.92
N GLN A 142 2.22 -7.77 -11.66
CA GLN A 142 2.18 -6.89 -10.49
C GLN A 142 3.37 -5.91 -10.48
N GLU A 143 4.59 -6.39 -10.69
CA GLU A 143 5.79 -5.53 -10.80
C GLU A 143 5.65 -4.48 -11.92
N ILE A 144 5.12 -4.87 -13.08
CA ILE A 144 4.87 -3.94 -14.21
C ILE A 144 3.83 -2.89 -13.83
N GLU A 145 2.74 -3.28 -13.15
CA GLU A 145 1.70 -2.36 -12.74
C GLU A 145 2.21 -1.39 -11.66
N GLU A 146 3.02 -1.85 -10.71
CA GLU A 146 3.68 -0.99 -9.73
C GLU A 146 4.62 0.02 -10.40
N MET A 147 5.44 -0.43 -11.36
CA MET A 147 6.29 0.47 -12.15
C MET A 147 5.46 1.49 -12.94
N ARG A 148 4.34 1.07 -13.54
CA ARG A 148 3.42 1.95 -14.25
C ARG A 148 2.82 3.01 -13.32
N GLN A 149 2.36 2.61 -12.14
CA GLN A 149 1.83 3.53 -11.12
C GLN A 149 2.90 4.52 -10.66
N HIS A 150 4.12 4.05 -10.44
CA HIS A 150 5.26 4.91 -10.08
C HIS A 150 5.60 5.91 -11.19
N MET A 151 5.64 5.46 -12.44
CA MET A 151 5.85 6.34 -13.60
C MET A 151 4.76 7.41 -13.68
N VAL A 152 3.48 7.03 -13.53
CA VAL A 152 2.37 7.99 -13.54
C VAL A 152 2.52 9.03 -12.42
N LYS A 153 2.88 8.60 -11.20
CA LYS A 153 3.15 9.51 -10.07
C LYS A 153 4.25 10.51 -10.40
N ILE A 154 5.40 10.04 -10.89
CA ILE A 154 6.52 10.92 -11.28
C ILE A 154 6.09 11.89 -12.39
N THR A 155 5.36 11.41 -13.40
CA THR A 155 4.90 12.29 -14.50
C THR A 155 3.92 13.35 -14.02
N ASN A 156 3.04 13.01 -13.07
CA ASN A 156 2.12 13.97 -12.47
C ASN A 156 2.86 14.99 -11.61
N GLU A 157 3.83 14.55 -10.79
CA GLU A 157 4.67 15.45 -10.01
C GLU A 157 5.47 16.40 -10.92
N ALA A 158 6.09 15.88 -11.98
CA ALA A 158 6.80 16.70 -12.97
C ALA A 158 5.85 17.67 -13.71
N ALA A 159 4.64 17.25 -14.04
CA ALA A 159 3.64 18.13 -14.64
C ALA A 159 3.23 19.26 -13.68
N LEU A 160 3.06 18.94 -12.39
CA LEU A 160 2.75 19.93 -11.35
C LEU A 160 3.90 20.92 -11.13
N THR A 161 5.16 20.46 -11.13
CA THR A 161 6.32 21.37 -11.00
C THR A 161 6.45 22.27 -12.22
N VAL A 162 6.27 21.74 -13.44
CA VAL A 162 6.25 22.54 -14.68
C VAL A 162 5.12 23.58 -14.65
N LEU A 163 3.94 23.20 -14.16
CA LEU A 163 2.82 24.13 -14.00
C LEU A 163 3.14 25.24 -12.99
N GLY A 164 3.78 24.89 -11.88
CA GLY A 164 4.28 25.84 -10.88
C GLY A 164 5.27 26.83 -11.48
N LEU A 165 6.29 26.33 -12.18
CA LEU A 165 7.29 27.16 -12.87
C LEU A 165 6.65 28.07 -13.92
N LYS A 166 5.66 27.59 -14.68
CA LYS A 166 4.93 28.41 -15.66
C LYS A 166 4.17 29.55 -14.99
N ASN A 167 3.56 29.30 -13.83
CA ASN A 167 2.89 30.34 -13.05
C ASN A 167 3.89 31.39 -12.57
N ASP A 168 5.03 30.97 -12.01
CA ASP A 168 6.04 31.89 -11.52
C ASP A 168 6.71 32.68 -12.65
N LEU A 169 6.94 32.07 -13.81
CA LEU A 169 7.36 32.76 -15.02
C LEU A 169 6.35 33.83 -15.44
N SER A 170 5.05 33.50 -15.43
CA SER A 170 3.99 34.45 -15.76
C SER A 170 3.95 35.64 -14.78
N LYS A 171 4.19 35.41 -13.49
CA LYS A 171 4.31 36.49 -12.48
C LYS A 171 5.53 37.37 -12.75
N LEU A 172 6.66 36.75 -13.08
CA LEU A 172 7.90 37.47 -13.35
C LEU A 172 7.79 38.32 -14.62
N GLU A 173 7.19 37.80 -15.68
CA GLU A 173 6.91 38.54 -16.91
C GLU A 173 6.02 39.76 -16.65
N ARG A 174 4.95 39.61 -15.86
CA ARG A 174 4.11 40.74 -15.46
C ARG A 174 4.90 41.81 -14.71
N SER A 175 5.68 41.41 -13.70
CA SER A 175 6.51 42.33 -12.92
C SER A 175 7.57 43.04 -13.79
N TYR A 176 8.15 42.32 -14.76
CA TYR A 176 9.07 42.88 -15.73
C TYR A 176 8.38 43.92 -16.63
N HIS A 177 7.21 43.59 -17.18
CA HIS A 177 6.43 44.51 -18.01
C HIS A 177 6.04 45.78 -17.25
N GLU A 178 5.56 45.66 -16.01
CA GLU A 178 5.24 46.82 -15.17
C GLU A 178 6.46 47.70 -14.91
N SER A 179 7.63 47.09 -14.65
CA SER A 179 8.88 47.81 -14.42
C SER A 179 9.37 48.49 -15.70
N ARG A 180 9.26 47.82 -16.84
CA ARG A 180 9.59 48.37 -18.17
C ARG A 180 8.71 49.55 -18.51
N ASP A 181 7.40 49.46 -18.27
CA ASP A 181 6.46 50.55 -18.52
C ASP A 181 6.78 51.77 -17.64
N LYS A 182 7.15 51.55 -16.38
CA LYS A 182 7.63 52.62 -15.50
C LYS A 182 8.92 53.25 -16.04
N CYS A 183 9.88 52.43 -16.49
CA CYS A 183 11.13 52.90 -17.07
C CYS A 183 10.89 53.79 -18.30
N ILE A 184 10.05 53.34 -19.24
CA ILE A 184 9.68 54.10 -20.44
C ILE A 184 8.99 55.42 -20.08
N LYS A 185 8.11 55.42 -19.07
CA LYS A 185 7.47 56.66 -18.58
C LYS A 185 8.51 57.65 -18.07
N TRP A 186 9.45 57.20 -17.24
CA TRP A 186 10.51 58.05 -16.71
C TRP A 186 11.47 58.53 -17.79
N GLU A 187 11.82 57.67 -18.74
CA GLU A 187 12.65 58.02 -19.90
C GLU A 187 11.99 59.11 -20.75
N LYS A 188 10.67 59.01 -20.98
CA LYS A 188 9.90 60.03 -21.70
C LYS A 188 9.88 61.37 -20.96
N ILE A 189 9.67 61.34 -19.64
CA ILE A 189 9.71 62.55 -18.79
C ILE A 189 11.12 63.17 -18.83
N LEU A 190 12.16 62.35 -18.71
CA LEU A 190 13.55 62.79 -18.76
C LEU A 190 13.91 63.41 -20.11
N SER A 191 13.55 62.76 -21.22
CA SER A 191 13.77 63.31 -22.56
C SER A 191 13.05 64.63 -22.74
N HIS A 192 11.77 64.71 -22.35
CA HIS A 192 11.01 65.95 -22.44
C HIS A 192 11.65 67.07 -21.61
N THR A 193 12.10 66.76 -20.39
CA THR A 193 12.76 67.73 -19.51
C THR A 193 14.08 68.20 -20.12
N LYS A 194 14.86 67.28 -20.70
CA LYS A 194 16.10 67.58 -21.41
C LYS A 194 15.85 68.49 -22.62
N ASP A 195 14.80 68.23 -23.38
CA ASP A 195 14.44 69.04 -24.55
C ASP A 195 14.04 70.46 -24.13
N VAL A 196 13.22 70.60 -23.06
CA VAL A 196 12.82 71.90 -22.49
C VAL A 196 14.03 72.67 -21.96
N ILE A 197 14.93 72.01 -21.22
CA ILE A 197 16.17 72.64 -20.73
C ILE A 197 17.05 73.08 -21.90
N SER A 198 17.20 72.24 -22.93
CA SER A 198 18.01 72.56 -24.11
C SER A 198 17.42 73.74 -24.90
N ALA A 199 16.09 73.79 -25.05
CA ALA A 199 15.39 74.90 -25.69
C ALA A 199 15.55 76.20 -24.90
N SER A 200 15.33 76.17 -23.58
CA SER A 200 15.50 77.32 -22.69
C SER A 200 16.95 77.82 -22.67
N TYR A 201 17.91 76.90 -22.63
CA TYR A 201 19.34 77.23 -22.72
C TYR A 201 19.66 77.92 -24.05
N LEU A 202 19.16 77.38 -25.17
CA LEU A 202 19.37 77.95 -26.50
C LEU A 202 18.73 79.33 -26.63
N GLU A 203 17.50 79.53 -26.13
CA GLU A 203 16.86 80.85 -26.06
C GLU A 203 17.67 81.83 -25.23
N ARG A 204 18.18 81.41 -24.07
CA ARG A 204 19.05 82.22 -23.24
C ARG A 204 20.33 82.63 -23.97
N GLU A 205 21.02 81.70 -24.63
CA GLU A 205 22.22 81.98 -25.43
C GLU A 205 21.90 82.93 -26.60
N ARG A 206 20.77 82.74 -27.28
CA ARG A 206 20.30 83.66 -28.33
C ARG A 206 20.04 85.07 -27.79
N ASN A 207 19.40 85.18 -26.63
CA ASN A 207 19.12 86.46 -25.99
C ASN A 207 20.42 87.16 -25.58
N ILE A 208 21.37 86.44 -24.97
CA ILE A 208 22.70 86.97 -24.63
C ILE A 208 23.44 87.41 -25.89
N GLY A 209 23.43 86.59 -26.95
CA GLY A 209 24.02 86.95 -28.24
C GLY A 209 23.39 88.19 -28.86
N ALA A 210 22.06 88.35 -28.76
CA ALA A 210 21.35 89.53 -29.24
C ALA A 210 21.69 90.78 -28.43
N ILE A 211 21.76 90.68 -27.09
CA ILE A 211 22.20 91.76 -26.19
C ILE A 211 23.61 92.20 -26.57
N ASN A 212 24.55 91.26 -26.69
CA ASN A 212 25.93 91.56 -27.06
C ASN A 212 26.01 92.18 -28.47
N ALA A 213 25.25 91.66 -29.44
CA ALA A 213 25.18 92.24 -30.77
C ALA A 213 24.66 93.70 -30.77
N LEU A 214 23.60 93.98 -30.00
CA LEU A 214 23.07 95.33 -29.81
C LEU A 214 24.08 96.25 -29.12
N TYR A 215 24.75 95.76 -28.08
CA TYR A 215 25.81 96.48 -27.37
C TYR A 215 26.94 96.87 -28.34
N ILE A 216 27.48 95.92 -29.11
CA ILE A 216 28.53 96.18 -30.11
C ILE A 216 28.06 97.20 -31.16
N LEU A 217 26.82 97.11 -31.66
CA LEU A 217 26.28 98.05 -32.63
C LEU A 217 26.20 99.48 -32.07
N LEU A 218 25.76 99.64 -30.82
CA LEU A 218 25.67 100.93 -30.15
C LEU A 218 27.07 101.50 -29.84
N CYS A 219 28.01 100.68 -29.39
CA CYS A 219 29.41 101.08 -29.19
C CYS A 219 30.05 101.56 -30.50
N ARG A 220 29.83 100.84 -31.63
CA ARG A 220 30.29 101.26 -32.96
C ARG A 220 29.70 102.61 -33.38
N ARG A 221 28.42 102.86 -33.09
CA ARG A 221 27.76 104.14 -33.41
C ARG A 221 28.35 105.30 -32.61
N ARG A 222 28.69 105.10 -31.34
CA ARG A 222 29.27 106.13 -30.46
C ARG A 222 30.76 106.38 -30.72
N GLY A 223 31.41 105.56 -31.57
CA GLY A 223 32.83 105.68 -31.90
C GLY A 223 33.77 105.18 -30.79
N SER A 224 33.24 104.49 -29.78
CA SER A 224 34.03 103.91 -28.68
C SER A 224 34.58 102.55 -29.10
N ILE A 225 35.89 102.36 -29.03
CA ILE A 225 36.55 101.08 -29.30
C ILE A 225 36.16 100.12 -28.18
N SER A 226 35.41 99.08 -28.55
CA SER A 226 34.96 98.00 -27.68
C SER A 226 36.16 97.13 -27.32
N ASP A 227 36.86 97.49 -26.25
CA ASP A 227 37.96 96.68 -25.70
C ASP A 227 37.82 96.56 -24.17
N ALA A 228 36.59 96.39 -23.70
CA ALA A 228 36.31 96.01 -22.33
C ALA A 228 35.91 94.52 -22.29
N PRO A 229 36.58 93.68 -21.49
CA PRO A 229 36.14 92.31 -21.28
C PRO A 229 34.80 92.35 -20.54
N SER A 230 33.74 91.89 -21.22
CA SER A 230 32.39 91.59 -20.70
C SER A 230 32.11 92.16 -19.30
N LEU A 231 31.46 93.32 -19.23
CA LEU A 231 31.03 93.94 -17.97
C LEU A 231 29.89 93.15 -17.26
N GLY A 232 29.65 91.91 -17.67
CA GLY A 232 28.47 91.13 -17.34
C GLY A 232 27.23 91.61 -18.11
N ILE A 233 26.30 90.70 -18.36
CA ILE A 233 25.07 90.94 -19.13
C ILE A 233 24.26 92.13 -18.57
N ALA A 234 24.27 92.32 -17.25
CA ALA A 234 23.58 93.42 -16.60
C ALA A 234 24.16 94.80 -16.97
N GLY A 235 25.50 94.92 -17.01
CA GLY A 235 26.17 96.16 -17.40
C GLY A 235 26.00 96.48 -18.88
N GLU A 236 25.99 95.46 -19.75
CA GLU A 236 25.67 95.62 -21.18
C GLU A 236 24.23 96.13 -21.38
N LEU A 237 23.27 95.62 -20.60
CA LEU A 237 21.87 96.04 -20.67
C LEU A 237 21.65 97.47 -20.16
N ASP A 238 22.30 97.86 -19.07
CA ASP A 238 22.19 99.23 -18.54
C ASP A 238 22.75 100.25 -19.53
N PHE A 239 23.87 99.95 -20.20
CA PHE A 239 24.40 100.78 -21.27
C PHE A 239 23.43 100.88 -22.47
N ILE A 240 22.86 99.76 -22.92
CA ILE A 240 21.85 99.75 -23.99
C ILE A 240 20.63 100.61 -23.59
N LYS A 241 20.18 100.51 -22.33
CA LYS A 241 19.03 101.25 -21.82
C LYS A 241 19.27 102.75 -21.81
N GLU A 242 20.43 103.20 -21.30
CA GLU A 242 20.80 104.62 -21.30
C GLU A 242 20.87 105.19 -22.72
N GLU A 243 21.49 104.46 -23.64
CA GLU A 243 21.56 104.86 -25.05
C GLU A 243 20.17 104.93 -25.71
N LEU A 244 19.31 103.93 -25.49
CA LEU A 244 17.95 103.97 -26.02
C LEU A 244 17.13 105.13 -25.45
N LEU A 245 17.33 105.51 -24.19
CA LEU A 245 16.68 106.68 -23.60
C LEU A 245 17.14 107.97 -24.27
N ILE A 246 18.45 108.14 -24.47
CA ILE A 246 19.02 109.30 -25.20
C ILE A 246 18.44 109.36 -26.62
N LEU A 247 18.39 108.22 -27.32
CA LEU A 247 17.83 108.17 -28.67
C LEU A 247 16.35 108.50 -28.72
N ASN A 248 15.57 108.04 -27.74
CA ASN A 248 14.15 108.34 -27.66
C ASN A 248 13.90 109.81 -27.31
N GLU A 249 14.75 110.44 -26.49
CA GLU A 249 14.71 111.87 -26.22
C GLU A 249 15.03 112.68 -27.49
N LEU A 250 16.09 112.32 -28.22
CA LEU A 250 16.41 112.95 -29.51
C LEU A 250 15.29 112.77 -30.55
N LEU A 251 14.63 111.61 -30.58
CA LEU A 251 13.50 111.34 -31.47
C LEU A 251 12.28 112.20 -31.08
N LYS A 252 12.00 112.34 -29.78
CA LYS A 252 10.95 113.26 -29.29
C LYS A 252 11.27 114.71 -29.60
N GLU A 253 12.53 115.13 -29.51
CA GLU A 253 12.97 116.47 -29.91
C GLU A 253 12.80 116.68 -31.42
N PHE A 254 13.16 115.69 -32.25
CA PHE A 254 12.92 115.71 -33.70
C PHE A 254 11.42 115.75 -34.05
N ASP A 255 10.59 114.98 -33.37
CA ASP A 255 9.13 114.98 -33.55
C ASP A 255 8.51 116.30 -33.09
N ASN A 256 9.02 116.90 -32.03
CA ASN A 256 8.60 118.22 -31.56
C ASN A 256 9.05 119.34 -32.52
N ALA A 257 10.24 119.23 -33.11
CA ALA A 257 10.74 120.13 -34.16
C ALA A 257 9.95 119.97 -35.47
N ASN A 258 9.54 118.76 -35.84
CA ASN A 258 8.66 118.52 -36.98
C ASN A 258 7.23 119.04 -36.74
N LYS A 259 6.73 118.96 -35.49
CA LYS A 259 5.43 119.57 -35.10
C LYS A 259 5.48 121.09 -35.02
N SER A 260 6.64 121.71 -34.78
CA SER A 260 6.80 123.17 -34.87
C SER A 260 6.95 123.65 -36.33
N ASN A 261 7.67 122.91 -37.17
CA ASN A 261 7.75 123.18 -38.62
C ASN A 261 6.39 122.99 -39.34
N GLY A 262 5.55 122.05 -38.90
CA GLY A 262 4.18 121.91 -39.39
C GLY A 262 3.21 123.04 -38.98
N LYS A 263 3.56 123.86 -37.99
CA LYS A 263 2.82 125.08 -37.62
C LYS A 263 3.34 126.34 -38.32
N SER A 264 4.62 126.39 -38.71
CA SER A 264 5.19 127.52 -39.46
C SER A 264 4.70 127.57 -40.92
N GLN A 265 4.46 126.43 -41.57
CA GLN A 265 3.89 126.36 -42.94
C GLN A 265 2.40 126.71 -43.05
N ARG A 266 1.71 126.97 -41.92
CA ARG A 266 0.29 127.35 -41.89
C ARG A 266 0.05 128.85 -41.68
N MET A 267 1.07 129.63 -41.30
CA MET A 267 0.98 131.11 -41.21
C MET A 267 1.49 131.82 -42.48
N GLU A 268 2.41 131.24 -43.26
CA GLU A 268 2.87 131.83 -44.54
C GLU A 268 1.85 131.66 -45.70
N ASN A 269 0.81 130.83 -45.56
CA ASN A 269 -0.24 130.64 -46.56
C ASN A 269 -1.49 131.51 -46.34
N MET A 270 -1.48 132.44 -45.38
CA MET A 270 -2.61 133.34 -45.08
C MET A 270 -2.35 134.81 -45.44
N GLU A 271 -1.13 135.20 -45.84
CA GLU A 271 -0.80 136.53 -46.39
C GLU A 271 -0.87 136.59 -47.93
N ALA A 272 -1.38 135.54 -48.58
CA ALA A 272 -1.57 135.48 -50.04
C ALA A 272 -3.04 135.67 -50.50
N TYR A 273 -3.96 135.99 -49.58
CA TYR A 273 -5.36 136.36 -49.92
C TYR A 273 -5.91 137.39 -48.91
N CYS A 274 -6.10 138.63 -49.40
CA CYS A 274 -6.82 139.78 -48.81
C CYS A 274 -6.10 140.61 -47.73
#